data_AF-A0A0B6YV37-F1
#
_entry.id   AF-A0A0B6YV37-F1
#
_cell.length_a   1.000
_cell.length_b   1.000
_cell.length_c   1.000
_cell.angle_alpha   90.00
_cell.angle_beta   90.00
_cell.angle_gamma   90.00
#
_symmetry.space_group_name_H-M   'P 1'
#
loop_
_entity.id
_entity.type
_entity.pdbx_description
1 polymer ?
#
loop_
_entity_poly.entity_id
_entity_poly.type
_entity_poly.pdbx_seq_one_letter_code
_entity_poly.pdbx_strand_id
1 'polypeptide(L)'
;QSDQEIVIGALREKIIPIHKELSEAGQYSYAALCATVLYTLFDKPESTFKEDALSLILVCLQQPHQVCESSRALLQGLGQDDVDPYVDVLLAEDALKDGAEPILSQLMAVAISQGSYDARMRVFVKHVAWKLRVNVEAVCDLETCMAETLALSQYEMSEEEKLEKIKKAKRRKYKRYALIGLATIAGGTLIGVTGGLAAPLVAAGA
;
A
#
# COMPACT_ATOMS: atom_id res chain seq x y z
N GLN A 1 21.90 -18.21 -5.36
CA GLN A 1 22.07 -16.77 -5.62
C GLN A 1 21.43 -16.38 -6.95
N SER A 2 21.58 -17.20 -8.01
CA SER A 2 20.87 -17.06 -9.30
C SER A 2 19.34 -17.02 -9.19
N ASP A 3 18.74 -17.90 -8.38
CA ASP A 3 17.27 -18.07 -8.39
C ASP A 3 16.54 -16.92 -7.70
N GLN A 4 17.18 -16.26 -6.73
CA GLN A 4 16.62 -15.05 -6.11
C GLN A 4 16.66 -13.84 -7.04
N GLU A 5 17.74 -13.66 -7.82
CA GLU A 5 17.83 -12.56 -8.79
C GLU A 5 16.80 -12.70 -9.93
N ILE A 6 16.53 -13.93 -10.37
CA ILE A 6 15.49 -14.20 -11.39
C ILE A 6 14.10 -13.89 -10.85
N VAL A 7 13.80 -14.29 -9.61
CA VAL A 7 12.52 -13.99 -8.93
C VAL A 7 12.34 -12.49 -8.72
N ILE A 8 13.38 -11.79 -8.32
CA ILE A 8 13.39 -10.33 -8.14
C ILE A 8 13.22 -9.62 -9.49
N GLY A 9 13.85 -10.13 -10.55
CA GLY A 9 13.67 -9.68 -11.93
C GLY A 9 12.23 -9.86 -12.43
N ALA A 10 11.62 -11.01 -12.18
CA ALA A 10 10.24 -11.31 -12.56
C ALA A 10 9.20 -10.45 -11.80
N LEU A 11 9.49 -10.05 -10.56
CA LEU A 11 8.67 -9.06 -9.84
C LEU A 11 8.82 -7.66 -10.44
N ARG A 12 10.04 -7.24 -10.77
CA ARG A 12 10.30 -5.97 -11.45
C ARG A 12 9.62 -5.87 -12.82
N GLU A 13 9.54 -6.97 -13.57
CA GLU A 13 8.84 -7.01 -14.85
C GLU A 13 7.31 -7.01 -14.72
N LYS A 14 6.76 -7.59 -13.65
CA LYS A 14 5.30 -7.66 -13.43
C LYS A 14 4.73 -6.42 -12.76
N ILE A 15 5.53 -5.65 -12.04
CA ILE A 15 5.05 -4.48 -11.30
C ILE A 15 5.13 -3.28 -12.24
N ILE A 16 3.95 -2.82 -12.66
CA ILE A 16 3.80 -1.63 -13.48
C ILE A 16 4.47 -0.47 -12.73
N PRO A 17 5.49 0.17 -13.33
CA PRO A 17 6.13 1.31 -12.71
C PRO A 17 5.16 2.50 -12.75
N ILE A 18 4.28 2.61 -11.75
CA ILE A 18 3.26 3.67 -11.66
C ILE A 18 3.90 5.05 -11.78
N HIS A 19 5.16 5.20 -11.31
CA HIS A 19 5.90 6.44 -11.45
C HIS A 19 6.09 6.93 -12.89
N LYS A 20 6.02 6.06 -13.90
CA LYS A 20 6.06 6.44 -15.32
C LYS A 20 4.72 6.96 -15.84
N GLU A 21 3.63 6.65 -15.14
CA GLU A 21 2.28 7.11 -15.48
C GLU A 21 1.90 8.39 -14.73
N LEU A 22 2.65 8.73 -13.67
CA LEU A 22 2.48 9.97 -12.92
C LEU A 22 3.13 11.16 -13.65
N SER A 23 2.48 12.31 -13.56
CA SER A 23 3.08 13.59 -13.97
C SER A 23 4.34 13.91 -13.17
N GLU A 24 5.14 14.90 -13.62
CA GLU A 24 6.30 15.37 -12.84
C GLU A 24 5.90 15.85 -11.44
N ALA A 25 4.72 16.47 -11.30
CA ALA A 25 4.17 16.90 -10.02
C ALA A 25 3.77 15.71 -9.15
N GLY A 26 3.17 14.67 -9.74
CA GLY A 26 2.82 13.43 -9.04
C GLY A 26 4.06 12.67 -8.57
N GLN A 27 5.10 12.60 -9.40
CA GLN A 27 6.38 11.98 -9.05
C GLN A 27 7.08 12.70 -7.89
N TYR A 28 7.13 14.04 -7.94
CA TYR A 28 7.65 14.85 -6.84
C TYR A 28 6.84 14.63 -5.55
N SER A 29 5.51 14.70 -5.66
CA SER A 29 4.60 14.53 -4.52
C SER A 29 4.74 13.14 -3.89
N TYR A 30 4.98 12.11 -4.71
CA TYR A 30 5.24 10.77 -4.21
C TYR A 30 6.54 10.71 -3.38
N ALA A 31 7.65 11.25 -3.92
CA ALA A 31 8.92 11.29 -3.22
C ALA A 31 8.84 12.12 -1.92
N ALA A 32 8.19 13.29 -1.99
CA ALA A 32 7.99 14.19 -0.86
C ALA A 32 7.11 13.56 0.24
N LEU A 33 5.99 12.92 -0.13
CA LEU A 33 5.15 12.17 0.80
C LEU A 33 5.96 11.10 1.54
N CYS A 34 6.78 10.34 0.82
CA CYS A 34 7.60 9.29 1.43
C CYS A 34 8.63 9.87 2.41
N ALA A 35 9.32 10.94 2.03
CA ALA A 35 10.30 11.60 2.89
C ALA A 35 9.67 12.14 4.19
N THR A 36 8.56 12.85 4.08
CA THR A 36 7.87 13.44 5.25
C THR A 36 7.27 12.36 6.15
N VAL A 37 6.70 11.28 5.59
CA VAL A 37 6.19 10.16 6.39
C VAL A 37 7.34 9.40 7.08
N LEU A 38 8.49 9.22 6.42
CA LEU A 38 9.67 8.62 7.06
C LEU A 38 10.20 9.49 8.21
N TYR A 39 10.22 10.81 8.03
CA TYR A 39 10.60 11.74 9.09
C TYR A 39 9.67 11.63 10.31
N THR A 40 8.36 11.73 10.09
CA THR A 40 7.36 11.68 11.17
C THR A 40 7.34 10.35 11.93
N LEU A 41 7.58 9.22 11.26
CA LEU A 41 7.63 7.90 11.90
C LEU A 41 8.98 7.59 12.56
N PHE A 42 10.08 8.11 12.01
CA PHE A 42 11.45 7.76 12.40
C PHE A 42 12.32 9.00 12.66
N ASP A 43 11.82 9.95 13.45
CA ASP A 43 12.49 11.23 13.78
C ASP A 43 13.86 11.05 14.46
N LYS A 44 14.17 9.86 14.99
CA LYS A 44 15.46 9.59 15.65
C LYS A 44 16.63 9.83 14.68
N PRO A 45 17.57 10.76 15.01
CA PRO A 45 18.65 11.17 14.11
C PRO A 45 19.65 10.05 13.80
N GLU A 46 19.76 9.03 14.66
CA GLU A 46 20.67 7.89 14.47
C GLU A 46 20.09 6.77 13.60
N SER A 47 18.84 6.90 13.13
CA SER A 47 18.20 5.83 12.36
C SER A 47 18.68 5.87 10.91
N THR A 48 19.63 5.00 10.54
CA THR A 48 20.03 4.80 9.13
C THR A 48 18.86 4.34 8.25
N PHE A 49 17.86 3.72 8.86
CA PHE A 49 16.69 3.17 8.17
C PHE A 49 15.95 4.20 7.30
N LYS A 50 15.75 5.43 7.78
CA LYS A 50 14.99 6.43 7.02
C LYS A 50 15.74 6.89 5.76
N GLU A 51 17.07 7.00 5.84
CA GLU A 51 17.94 7.33 4.72
C GLU A 51 18.01 6.18 3.73
N ASP A 52 18.16 4.95 4.21
CA ASP A 52 18.20 3.74 3.40
C ASP A 52 16.86 3.53 2.66
N ALA A 53 15.75 3.68 3.37
CA ALA A 53 14.40 3.57 2.82
C ALA A 53 14.12 4.66 1.77
N LEU A 54 14.46 5.93 2.05
CA LEU A 54 14.26 7.00 1.09
C LEU A 54 15.14 6.82 -0.15
N SER A 55 16.42 6.49 0.04
CA SER A 55 17.35 6.24 -1.06
C SER A 55 16.84 5.14 -1.99
N LEU A 56 16.30 4.07 -1.39
CA LEU A 56 15.71 2.98 -2.14
C LEU A 56 14.52 3.42 -3.00
N ILE A 57 13.64 4.25 -2.45
CA ILE A 57 12.47 4.79 -3.14
C ILE A 57 12.90 5.72 -4.28
N LEU A 58 13.81 6.66 -4.02
CA LEU A 58 14.27 7.63 -5.01
C LEU A 58 14.94 6.96 -6.21
N VAL A 59 15.75 5.92 -5.97
CA VAL A 59 16.36 5.12 -7.05
C VAL A 59 15.30 4.41 -7.88
N CYS A 60 14.24 3.89 -7.26
CA CYS A 60 13.13 3.27 -8.01
C CYS A 60 12.36 4.29 -8.85
N LEU A 61 12.13 5.48 -8.31
CA LEU A 61 11.35 6.52 -8.96
C LEU A 61 12.10 7.24 -10.09
N GLN A 62 13.39 6.95 -10.28
CA GLN A 62 14.26 7.58 -11.29
C GLN A 62 14.23 9.12 -11.23
N GLN A 63 14.12 9.67 -10.01
CA GLN A 63 13.94 11.11 -9.81
C GLN A 63 15.17 11.92 -10.23
N PRO A 64 14.98 13.15 -10.75
CA PRO A 64 16.09 14.03 -11.05
C PRO A 64 16.81 14.45 -9.77
N HIS A 65 18.10 14.79 -9.90
CA HIS A 65 18.97 15.12 -8.75
C HIS A 65 18.36 16.17 -7.81
N GLN A 66 17.70 17.19 -8.35
CA GLN A 66 17.06 18.26 -7.55
C GLN A 66 15.95 17.72 -6.64
N VAL A 67 15.16 16.75 -7.11
CA VAL A 67 14.09 16.14 -6.30
C VAL A 67 14.67 15.26 -5.21
N CYS A 68 15.79 14.56 -5.48
CA CYS A 68 16.50 13.81 -4.45
C CYS A 68 16.98 14.71 -3.31
N GLU A 69 17.57 15.87 -3.63
CA GLU A 69 18.01 16.85 -2.63
C GLU A 69 16.83 17.42 -1.83
N SER A 70 15.76 17.81 -2.52
CA SER A 70 14.53 18.28 -1.86
C SER A 70 13.95 17.22 -0.93
N SER A 71 13.89 15.96 -1.37
CA SER A 71 13.35 14.87 -0.57
C SER A 71 14.21 14.57 0.65
N ARG A 72 15.55 14.66 0.54
CA ARG A 72 16.44 14.54 1.70
C ARG A 72 16.25 15.68 2.70
N ALA A 73 16.02 16.91 2.23
CA ALA A 73 15.71 18.03 3.13
C ALA A 73 14.41 17.75 3.91
N LEU A 74 13.36 17.25 3.24
CA LEU A 74 12.11 16.84 3.89
C LEU A 74 12.33 15.72 4.93
N LEU A 75 13.23 14.76 4.65
CA LEU A 75 13.60 13.68 5.58
C LEU A 75 14.29 14.18 6.86
N GLN A 76 14.91 15.37 6.79
CA GLN A 76 15.52 16.08 7.91
C GLN A 76 14.53 16.99 8.66
N GLY A 77 13.25 16.99 8.28
CA GLY A 77 12.23 17.88 8.83
C GLY A 77 12.26 19.30 8.26
N LEU A 78 13.04 19.53 7.19
CA LEU A 78 13.07 20.83 6.50
C LEU A 78 11.98 20.85 5.43
N GLY A 79 10.76 21.19 5.84
CA GLY A 79 9.59 21.11 4.96
C GLY A 79 8.30 21.62 5.57
N GLN A 80 7.18 21.36 4.88
CA GLN A 80 5.86 21.50 5.46
C GLN A 80 5.59 20.34 6.42
N ASP A 81 5.05 20.64 7.60
CA ASP A 81 4.64 19.63 8.60
C ASP A 81 3.50 18.74 8.10
N ASP A 82 2.75 19.24 7.11
CA ASP A 82 1.61 18.55 6.54
C ASP A 82 1.96 17.84 5.24
N VAL A 83 1.41 16.64 5.09
CA VAL A 83 1.57 15.81 3.89
C VAL A 83 0.37 15.91 2.95
N ASP A 84 -0.73 16.50 3.41
CA ASP A 84 -1.98 16.55 2.68
C ASP A 84 -1.85 17.24 1.30
N PRO A 85 -1.02 18.29 1.09
CA PRO A 85 -0.80 18.85 -0.25
C PRO A 85 -0.24 17.83 -1.26
N TYR A 86 0.67 16.95 -0.81
CA TYR A 86 1.23 15.91 -1.67
C TYR A 86 0.20 14.80 -1.94
N VAL A 87 -0.61 14.47 -0.94
CA VAL A 87 -1.71 13.51 -1.07
C VAL A 87 -2.73 14.01 -2.08
N ASP A 88 -3.12 15.28 -2.02
CA ASP A 88 -4.11 15.86 -2.92
C ASP A 88 -3.62 15.85 -4.38
N VAL A 89 -2.35 16.18 -4.62
CA VAL A 89 -1.75 16.07 -5.96
C VAL A 89 -1.79 14.63 -6.45
N LEU A 90 -1.40 13.65 -5.62
CA LEU A 90 -1.42 12.24 -6.00
C LEU A 90 -2.85 11.74 -6.29
N LEU A 91 -3.83 12.08 -5.46
CA LEU A 91 -5.21 11.65 -5.65
C LEU A 91 -5.88 12.34 -6.86
N ALA A 92 -5.31 13.44 -7.36
CA ALA A 92 -5.76 14.11 -8.57
C ALA A 92 -5.18 13.51 -9.87
N GLU A 93 -4.16 12.64 -9.77
CA GLU A 93 -3.52 12.02 -10.94
C GLU A 93 -4.46 11.05 -11.65
N ASP A 94 -4.46 11.11 -12.99
CA ASP A 94 -5.30 10.24 -13.81
C ASP A 94 -4.99 8.75 -13.60
N ALA A 95 -3.73 8.43 -13.30
CA ALA A 95 -3.25 7.08 -13.03
C ALA A 95 -3.79 6.47 -11.72
N LEU A 96 -4.35 7.29 -10.83
CA LEU A 96 -4.80 6.89 -9.49
C LEU A 96 -6.31 7.07 -9.27
N LYS A 97 -7.06 7.31 -10.34
CA LYS A 97 -8.53 7.45 -10.32
C LYS A 97 -9.26 6.24 -9.72
N ASP A 98 -8.75 5.04 -10.00
CA ASP A 98 -9.34 3.78 -9.53
C ASP A 98 -8.86 3.38 -8.13
N GLY A 99 -7.89 4.12 -7.56
CA GLY A 99 -7.33 3.88 -6.23
C GLY A 99 -5.81 4.05 -6.18
N ALA A 100 -5.28 4.20 -4.96
CA ALA A 100 -3.86 4.44 -4.70
C ALA A 100 -3.07 3.17 -4.34
N GLU A 101 -3.68 1.99 -4.49
CA GLU A 101 -3.03 0.69 -4.34
C GLU A 101 -1.76 0.52 -5.20
N PRO A 102 -1.68 1.03 -6.45
CA PRO A 102 -0.47 0.91 -7.27
C PRO A 102 0.77 1.55 -6.64
N ILE A 103 0.62 2.69 -5.95
CA ILE A 103 1.71 3.34 -5.20
C ILE A 103 2.26 2.37 -4.15
N LEU A 104 1.37 1.80 -3.34
CA LEU A 104 1.73 0.91 -2.24
C LEU A 104 2.35 -0.38 -2.76
N SER A 105 1.80 -0.93 -3.85
CA SER A 105 2.36 -2.10 -4.53
C SER A 105 3.78 -1.83 -5.01
N GLN A 106 4.06 -0.64 -5.57
CA GLN A 106 5.42 -0.28 -5.99
C GLN A 106 6.37 -0.12 -4.79
N LEU A 107 5.96 0.53 -3.69
CA LEU A 107 6.79 0.62 -2.48
C LEU A 107 7.18 -0.76 -1.93
N MET A 108 6.19 -1.64 -1.80
CA MET A 108 6.41 -3.00 -1.32
C MET A 108 7.29 -3.80 -2.27
N ALA A 109 7.09 -3.67 -3.58
CA ALA A 109 7.88 -4.34 -4.61
C ALA A 109 9.37 -4.05 -4.47
N VAL A 110 9.69 -2.77 -4.32
CA VAL A 110 11.07 -2.31 -4.23
C VAL A 110 11.71 -2.78 -2.94
N ALA A 111 11.00 -2.63 -1.81
CA ALA A 111 11.50 -3.11 -0.53
C ALA A 111 11.73 -4.63 -0.50
N ILE A 112 10.80 -5.42 -1.06
CA ILE A 112 10.94 -6.87 -1.15
C ILE A 112 12.10 -7.24 -2.08
N SER A 113 12.24 -6.55 -3.22
CA SER A 113 13.33 -6.80 -4.18
C SER A 113 14.73 -6.61 -3.59
N GLN A 114 14.84 -5.84 -2.51
CA GLN A 114 16.10 -5.48 -1.87
C GLN A 114 16.25 -6.17 -0.50
N GLY A 115 15.31 -7.05 -0.15
CA GLY A 115 15.29 -7.75 1.13
C GLY A 115 15.05 -6.84 2.34
N SER A 116 14.57 -5.62 2.13
CA SER A 116 14.39 -4.58 3.16
C SER A 116 12.93 -4.42 3.64
N TYR A 117 12.03 -5.30 3.20
CA TYR A 117 10.64 -5.31 3.67
C TYR A 117 10.50 -5.95 5.05
N ASP A 118 10.91 -5.20 6.08
CA ASP A 118 10.82 -5.59 7.49
C ASP A 118 9.61 -4.96 8.21
N ALA A 119 9.53 -5.11 9.53
CA ALA A 119 8.45 -4.53 10.33
C ALA A 119 8.38 -2.99 10.24
N ARG A 120 9.51 -2.30 10.08
CA ARG A 120 9.55 -0.82 9.98
C ARG A 120 9.02 -0.37 8.62
N MET A 121 9.44 -1.04 7.55
CA MET A 121 8.94 -0.77 6.21
C MET A 121 7.44 -1.07 6.10
N ARG A 122 6.97 -2.13 6.77
CA ARG A 122 5.54 -2.44 6.84
C ARG A 122 4.72 -1.35 7.56
N VAL A 123 5.25 -0.79 8.65
CA VAL A 123 4.60 0.33 9.36
C VAL A 123 4.57 1.57 8.46
N PHE A 124 5.67 1.86 7.79
CA PHE A 124 5.76 2.95 6.81
C PHE A 124 4.70 2.81 5.70
N VAL A 125 4.62 1.66 5.03
CA VAL A 125 3.64 1.42 3.96
C VAL A 125 2.20 1.56 4.46
N LYS A 126 1.89 1.06 5.66
CA LYS A 126 0.54 1.22 6.26
C LYS A 126 0.19 2.68 6.56
N HIS A 127 1.17 3.48 6.97
CA HIS A 127 0.95 4.90 7.23
C HIS A 127 0.71 5.67 5.92
N VAL A 128 1.50 5.39 4.88
CA VAL A 128 1.27 5.93 3.53
C VAL A 128 -0.11 5.52 2.99
N ALA A 129 -0.50 4.26 3.18
CA ALA A 129 -1.82 3.75 2.79
C ALA A 129 -2.96 4.53 3.47
N TRP A 130 -2.83 4.79 4.77
CA TRP A 130 -3.80 5.58 5.51
C TRP A 130 -3.92 7.01 4.97
N LYS A 131 -2.79 7.66 4.69
CA LYS A 131 -2.76 9.00 4.07
C LYS A 131 -3.40 9.03 2.68
N LEU A 132 -3.18 8.00 1.88
CA LEU A 132 -3.78 7.84 0.55
C LEU A 132 -5.20 7.27 0.57
N ARG A 133 -5.83 7.16 1.75
CA ARG A 133 -7.21 6.64 1.94
C ARG A 133 -7.40 5.21 1.45
N VAL A 134 -6.34 4.41 1.43
CA VAL A 134 -6.37 2.99 1.10
C VAL A 134 -6.66 2.16 2.36
N ASN A 135 -7.59 1.23 2.26
CA ASN A 135 -7.94 0.35 3.38
C ASN A 135 -6.78 -0.58 3.74
N VAL A 136 -6.52 -0.76 5.04
CA VAL A 136 -5.51 -1.70 5.56
C VAL A 136 -5.73 -3.13 5.07
N GLU A 137 -6.98 -3.53 4.80
CA GLU A 137 -7.28 -4.84 4.20
C GLU A 137 -6.70 -4.97 2.79
N ALA A 138 -6.77 -3.92 1.97
CA ALA A 138 -6.16 -3.90 0.64
C ALA A 138 -4.63 -4.03 0.72
N VAL A 139 -4.00 -3.41 1.73
CA VAL A 139 -2.55 -3.58 1.99
C VAL A 139 -2.23 -5.03 2.33
N CYS A 140 -3.01 -5.68 3.20
CA CYS A 140 -2.83 -7.09 3.55
C CYS A 140 -3.02 -8.01 2.33
N ASP A 141 -3.97 -7.68 1.45
CA ASP A 141 -4.22 -8.42 0.22
C ASP A 141 -3.04 -8.29 -0.76
N LEU A 142 -2.46 -7.09 -0.89
CA LEU A 142 -1.24 -6.87 -1.67
C LEU A 142 -0.07 -7.69 -1.12
N GLU A 143 0.19 -7.64 0.19
CA GLU A 143 1.23 -8.45 0.84
C GLU A 143 1.06 -9.95 0.54
N THR A 144 -0.17 -10.45 0.65
CA THR A 144 -0.50 -11.85 0.38
C THR A 144 -0.28 -12.18 -1.10
N CYS A 145 -0.74 -11.33 -2.02
CA CYS A 145 -0.59 -11.53 -3.45
C CYS A 145 0.89 -11.54 -3.87
N MET A 146 1.69 -10.64 -3.31
CA MET A 146 3.14 -10.61 -3.55
C MET A 146 3.80 -11.88 -3.00
N ALA A 147 3.52 -12.27 -1.76
CA ALA A 147 4.06 -13.50 -1.17
C ALA A 147 3.71 -14.76 -1.99
N GLU A 148 2.47 -14.86 -2.47
CA GLU A 148 2.04 -15.94 -3.38
C GLU A 148 2.80 -15.89 -4.71
N THR A 149 2.99 -14.70 -5.28
CA THR A 149 3.73 -14.53 -6.54
C THR A 149 5.19 -14.97 -6.38
N LEU A 150 5.84 -14.58 -5.28
CA LEU A 150 7.20 -15.02 -4.95
C LEU A 150 7.27 -16.55 -4.81
N ALA A 151 6.33 -17.15 -4.08
CA ALA A 151 6.27 -18.60 -3.92
C ALA A 151 6.09 -19.32 -5.28
N LEU A 152 5.23 -18.81 -6.16
CA LEU A 152 5.00 -19.37 -7.49
C LEU A 152 6.19 -19.19 -8.44
N SER A 153 7.05 -18.20 -8.21
CA SER A 153 8.27 -18.00 -8.99
C SER A 153 9.45 -18.87 -8.54
N GLN A 154 9.47 -19.31 -7.28
CA GLN A 154 10.49 -20.22 -6.76
C GLN A 154 10.24 -21.69 -7.12
N TYR A 155 9.00 -22.05 -7.45
CA TYR A 155 8.65 -23.36 -7.98
C TYR A 155 8.50 -23.24 -9.49
N GLU A 156 9.33 -23.95 -10.27
CA GLU A 156 9.14 -24.16 -11.72
C GLU A 156 7.86 -24.99 -12.01
N MET A 157 6.70 -24.53 -11.56
CA MET A 157 5.43 -25.17 -11.82
C MET A 157 4.89 -24.73 -13.18
N SER A 158 4.39 -25.70 -13.94
CA SER A 158 3.65 -25.53 -15.20
C SER A 158 2.56 -24.47 -15.05
N GLU A 159 2.30 -23.70 -16.10
CA GLU A 159 1.34 -22.58 -16.12
C GLU A 159 -0.07 -22.96 -15.63
N GLU A 160 -0.47 -24.22 -15.82
CA GLU A 160 -1.77 -24.75 -15.41
C GLU A 160 -1.95 -24.77 -13.88
N GLU A 161 -0.89 -25.10 -13.13
CA GLU A 161 -0.96 -25.15 -11.66
C GLU A 161 -0.87 -23.76 -11.03
N LYS A 162 -0.23 -22.79 -11.71
CA LYS A 162 -0.23 -21.37 -11.29
C LYS A 162 -1.64 -20.79 -11.32
N LEU A 163 -2.42 -21.08 -12.37
CA LEU A 163 -3.78 -20.59 -12.51
C LEU A 163 -4.73 -21.20 -11.46
N GLU A 164 -4.52 -22.46 -11.09
CA GLU A 164 -5.28 -23.11 -10.03
C GLU A 164 -5.05 -22.47 -8.65
N LYS A 165 -3.80 -22.19 -8.29
CA LYS A 165 -3.46 -21.59 -6.99
C LYS A 165 -4.04 -20.18 -6.86
N ILE A 166 -3.95 -19.36 -7.92
CA ILE A 166 -4.57 -18.02 -7.96
C ILE A 166 -6.10 -18.10 -7.81
N LYS A 167 -6.76 -19.07 -8.47
CA LYS A 167 -8.20 -19.30 -8.33
C LYS A 167 -8.58 -19.73 -6.91
N LYS A 168 -7.77 -20.59 -6.28
CA LYS A 168 -7.97 -21.04 -4.89
C LYS A 168 -7.82 -19.88 -3.90
N ALA A 169 -6.83 -19.00 -4.10
CA ALA A 169 -6.63 -17.78 -3.29
C ALA A 169 -7.82 -16.80 -3.41
N LYS A 170 -8.26 -16.49 -4.65
CA LYS A 170 -9.45 -15.66 -4.89
C LYS A 170 -10.69 -16.24 -4.21
N ARG A 171 -10.92 -17.56 -4.28
CA ARG A 171 -12.04 -18.22 -3.59
C ARG A 171 -11.98 -18.09 -2.07
N ARG A 172 -10.79 -18.19 -1.47
CA ARG A 172 -10.61 -17.98 -0.02
C ARG A 172 -10.96 -16.54 0.37
N LYS A 173 -10.53 -15.57 -0.44
CA LYS A 173 -10.88 -14.15 -0.28
C LYS A 173 -12.39 -13.95 -0.29
N TYR A 174 -13.08 -14.36 -1.36
CA TYR A 174 -14.55 -14.25 -1.46
C TYR A 174 -15.29 -14.92 -0.29
N LYS A 175 -14.84 -16.09 0.17
CA LYS A 175 -15.43 -16.76 1.34
C LYS A 175 -15.28 -15.94 2.63
N ARG A 176 -14.11 -15.31 2.83
CA ARG A 176 -13.87 -14.46 4.00
C ARG A 176 -14.79 -13.24 3.99
N TYR A 177 -14.90 -12.53 2.86
CA TYR A 177 -15.81 -11.38 2.73
C TYR A 177 -17.28 -11.78 2.88
N ALA A 178 -17.70 -12.92 2.34
CA ALA A 178 -19.05 -13.44 2.54
C ALA A 178 -19.35 -13.74 4.01
N LEU A 179 -18.40 -14.35 4.73
CA LEU A 179 -18.53 -14.60 6.18
C LEU A 179 -18.59 -13.31 6.99
N ILE A 180 -17.77 -12.32 6.65
CA ILE A 180 -17.79 -11.00 7.31
C ILE A 180 -19.16 -10.34 7.08
N GLY A 181 -19.65 -10.27 5.85
CA GLY A 181 -20.96 -9.69 5.54
C GLY A 181 -22.11 -10.40 6.28
N LEU A 182 -22.05 -11.72 6.38
CA LEU A 182 -23.05 -12.51 7.11
C LEU A 182 -22.99 -12.24 8.63
N ALA A 183 -21.79 -12.15 9.20
CA ALA A 183 -21.60 -11.81 10.63
C ALA A 183 -22.05 -10.36 10.94
N THR A 184 -21.82 -9.41 10.04
CA THR A 184 -22.27 -8.02 10.20
C THR A 184 -23.79 -7.92 10.25
N ILE A 185 -24.52 -8.69 9.44
CA ILE A 185 -26.00 -8.74 9.52
C ILE A 185 -26.44 -9.28 10.89
N ALA A 186 -25.79 -10.33 11.41
CA ALA A 186 -26.11 -10.87 12.72
C ALA A 186 -25.86 -9.86 13.87
N GLY A 187 -24.73 -9.13 13.84
CA GLY A 187 -24.40 -8.09 14.82
C GLY A 187 -25.29 -6.85 14.71
N GLY A 188 -25.61 -6.41 13.49
CA GLY A 188 -26.48 -5.28 13.22
C GLY A 188 -27.94 -5.54 13.59
N THR A 189 -28.43 -6.77 13.45
CA THR A 189 -29.80 -7.15 13.86
C THR A 189 -29.98 -7.11 15.37
N LEU A 190 -28.99 -7.56 16.16
CA LEU A 190 -29.06 -7.50 17.63
C LEU A 190 -29.10 -6.06 18.15
N ILE A 191 -28.33 -5.15 17.54
CA ILE A 191 -28.30 -3.72 17.89
C ILE A 191 -29.54 -2.99 17.35
N GLY A 192 -30.03 -3.36 16.16
CA GLY A 192 -31.23 -2.77 15.55
C GLY A 192 -32.54 -3.21 16.20
N VAL A 193 -32.64 -4.46 16.68
CA VAL A 193 -33.83 -4.95 17.40
C VAL A 193 -33.90 -4.35 18.81
N THR A 194 -32.76 -4.08 19.45
CA THR A 194 -32.74 -3.44 20.77
C THR A 194 -32.79 -1.91 20.72
N GLY A 195 -32.28 -1.27 19.65
CA GLY A 195 -32.35 0.18 19.43
C GLY A 195 -33.57 0.67 18.63
N GLY A 196 -34.24 -0.19 17.87
CA GLY A 196 -35.32 0.17 16.93
C GLY A 196 -36.75 -0.17 17.37
N LEU A 197 -36.95 -0.94 18.44
CA LEU A 197 -38.29 -1.24 18.98
C LEU A 197 -38.83 -0.15 19.92
N ALA A 198 -38.04 0.88 20.25
CA ALA A 198 -38.53 2.07 20.97
C ALA A 198 -39.17 3.13 20.04
N ALA A 199 -38.93 3.06 18.72
CA ALA A 199 -39.39 4.09 17.78
C ALA A 199 -40.85 3.93 17.25
N PRO A 200 -41.47 2.75 17.12
CA PRO A 200 -42.77 2.65 16.45
C PRO A 200 -43.99 2.67 17.39
N LEU A 201 -43.82 2.92 18.70
CA LEU A 201 -44.96 3.10 19.62
C LEU A 201 -45.29 4.55 19.95
N VAL A 202 -44.48 5.52 19.50
CA VAL A 202 -44.81 6.96 19.59
C VAL A 202 -45.49 7.49 18.31
N ALA A 203 -45.40 6.77 17.19
CA ALA A 203 -45.99 7.17 15.91
C ALA A 203 -47.41 6.62 15.65
N ALA A 204 -48.00 5.90 16.60
CA ALA A 204 -49.38 5.38 16.51
C ALA A 204 -50.37 6.12 17.44
N GLY A 205 -49.96 7.26 18.02
CA GLY A 205 -50.73 8.03 19.01
C GLY A 205 -50.72 9.55 18.78
N ALA A 206 -50.66 10.00 17.52
CA ALA A 206 -50.89 11.38 17.11
C ALA A 206 -51.88 11.42 15.94
#